data_AF-A0A075B2W9-F1
#
_entry.id   AF-A0A075B2W9-F1
#
_cell.length_a   1.000
_cell.length_b   1.000
_cell.length_c   1.000
_cell.angle_alpha   90.00
_cell.angle_beta   90.00
_cell.angle_gamma   90.00
#
_symmetry.space_group_name_H-M   'P 1'
#
loop_
_entity.id
_entity.type
_entity.pdbx_description
1 polymer ?
#
loop_
_entity_poly.entity_id
_entity_poly.type
_entity_poly.pdbx_seq_one_letter_code
_entity_poly.pdbx_strand_id
1 'polypeptide(L)' 'MEKVLEALQVLYFSSDNSEKRKANKWLESFQTTKNAWTIVDMILSNNSYGPEPLLFAAQTLRKKAREGVC' A
#
# COMPACT_ATOMS: atom_id res chain seq x y z
N MET A 1 -8.74 5.29 0.41
CA MET A 1 -8.34 4.11 1.21
C MET A 1 -8.78 2.83 0.51
N GLU A 2 -10.05 2.69 0.14
CA GLU A 2 -10.60 1.49 -0.54
C GLU A 2 -9.77 1.00 -1.74
N LYS A 3 -9.34 1.90 -2.64
CA LYS A 3 -8.51 1.53 -3.80
C LYS A 3 -7.15 0.90 -3.44
N VAL A 4 -6.59 1.23 -2.27
CA VAL A 4 -5.33 0.62 -1.81
C VAL A 4 -5.59 -0.82 -1.37
N LEU A 5 -6.67 -1.04 -0.62
CA LEU A 5 -7.05 -2.37 -0.15
C LEU A 5 -7.44 -3.28 -1.33
N GLU A 6 -8.16 -2.75 -2.31
CA GLU A 6 -8.50 -3.46 -3.55
C GLU A 6 -7.24 -3.84 -4.35
N ALA A 7 -6.34 -2.89 -4.57
CA ALA A 7 -5.09 -3.16 -5.28
C ALA A 7 -4.22 -4.19 -4.53
N LEU A 8 -4.18 -4.13 -3.19
CA LEU A 8 -3.50 -5.15 -2.38
C LEU A 8 -4.18 -6.50 -2.50
N GLN A 9 -5.50 -6.55 -2.45
CA GLN A 9 -6.25 -7.79 -2.61
C GLN A 9 -5.94 -8.44 -3.98
N VAL A 10 -5.92 -7.66 -5.05
CA VAL A 10 -5.54 -8.14 -6.38
C VAL A 10 -4.09 -8.61 -6.40
N LEU A 11 -3.17 -7.85 -5.81
CA LEU A 11 -1.75 -8.18 -5.79
C LEU A 11 -1.47 -9.52 -5.08
N TYR A 12 -2.11 -9.76 -3.94
CA TYR A 12 -1.86 -10.93 -3.11
C TYR A 12 -2.72 -12.14 -3.50
N PHE A 13 -3.99 -11.95 -3.89
CA PHE A 13 -4.94 -13.05 -4.09
C PHE A 13 -5.32 -13.35 -5.54
N SER A 14 -5.01 -12.47 -6.50
CA SER A 14 -5.31 -12.77 -7.91
C SER A 14 -4.52 -14.00 -8.39
N SER A 15 -5.08 -14.78 -9.31
CA SER A 15 -4.35 -15.81 -10.06
C SER A 15 -3.79 -15.26 -11.38
N ASP A 16 -4.28 -14.10 -11.83
CA ASP A 16 -3.84 -13.46 -13.07
C ASP A 16 -2.63 -12.54 -12.82
N ASN A 17 -1.49 -12.91 -13.42
CA ASN A 17 -0.25 -12.16 -13.36
C ASN A 17 -0.34 -10.77 -14.00
N SER A 18 -1.22 -10.57 -14.99
CA SER A 18 -1.47 -9.28 -15.62
C SER A 18 -2.10 -8.31 -14.62
N GLU A 19 -3.13 -8.75 -13.92
CA GLU A 19 -3.82 -7.95 -12.90
C GLU A 19 -2.90 -7.64 -11.71
N LYS A 20 -2.07 -8.62 -11.29
CA LYS A 20 -1.02 -8.36 -10.27
C LYS A 20 -0.05 -7.26 -10.70
N ARG A 21 0.42 -7.29 -11.95
CA ARG A 21 1.34 -6.27 -12.47
C ARG A 21 0.69 -4.89 -12.50
N LYS A 22 -0.57 -4.80 -12.92
CA LYS A 22 -1.33 -3.54 -12.91
C LYS A 22 -1.50 -3.00 -11.49
N ALA A 23 -1.91 -3.86 -10.55
CA ALA A 23 -2.05 -3.50 -9.15
C ALA A 23 -0.72 -3.04 -8.54
N ASN A 24 0.37 -3.76 -8.81
CA ASN A 24 1.70 -3.38 -8.34
C ASN A 24 2.14 -2.01 -8.88
N LYS A 25 1.98 -1.77 -10.19
CA LYS A 25 2.33 -0.49 -10.82
C LYS A 25 1.49 0.67 -10.26
N TRP A 26 0.22 0.41 -9.98
CA TRP A 26 -0.65 1.39 -9.33
C TRP A 26 -0.18 1.67 -7.90
N LEU A 27 0.18 0.65 -7.12
CA LEU A 27 0.70 0.79 -5.75
C LEU A 27 2.04 1.55 -5.71
N GLU A 28 2.93 1.31 -6.67
CA GLU A 28 4.18 2.07 -6.82
C GLU A 28 3.89 3.56 -7.07
N SER A 29 2.95 3.85 -7.96
CA SER A 29 2.51 5.22 -8.25
C SER A 29 1.80 5.85 -7.05
N PHE A 30 1.06 5.06 -6.28
CA PHE A 30 0.40 5.51 -5.06
C PHE A 30 1.42 5.95 -4.01
N GLN A 31 2.52 5.21 -3.82
CA GLN A 31 3.55 5.54 -2.82
C GLN A 31 4.19 6.92 -3.03
N THR A 32 4.23 7.43 -4.26
CA THR A 32 4.78 8.76 -4.56
C THR A 32 3.81 9.91 -4.24
N THR A 33 2.54 9.61 -4.00
CA THR A 33 1.53 10.63 -3.69
C THR A 33 1.70 11.19 -2.29
N LYS A 34 1.31 12.46 -2.08
CA LYS A 34 1.33 13.08 -0.75
C LYS A 34 0.40 12.35 0.23
N ASN A 35 -0.76 11.91 -0.25
CA ASN A 35 -1.79 11.24 0.55
C ASN A 35 -1.42 9.80 0.93
N ALA A 36 -0.38 9.22 0.32
CA ALA A 36 0.09 7.87 0.64
C ALA A 36 0.34 7.72 2.14
N TRP A 37 0.97 8.72 2.75
CA TRP A 37 1.37 8.71 4.15
C TRP A 37 0.15 8.64 5.09
N THR A 38 -0.81 9.55 4.91
CA THR A 38 -2.04 9.58 5.70
C THR A 38 -2.80 8.27 5.60
N ILE A 39 -2.87 7.67 4.40
CA ILE A 39 -3.60 6.41 4.23
C ILE A 39 -2.85 5.24 4.88
N VAL A 40 -1.53 5.13 4.75
CA VAL A 40 -0.79 4.03 5.39
C VAL A 40 -0.76 4.18 6.91
N ASP A 41 -0.74 5.41 7.43
CA ASP A 41 -0.86 5.70 8.86
C ASP A 41 -2.23 5.29 9.41
N MET A 42 -3.31 5.58 8.68
CA MET A 42 -4.65 5.11 9.01
C MET A 42 -4.77 3.58 8.95
N ILE A 43 -4.09 2.92 8.01
CA ILE A 43 -4.05 1.45 7.94
C ILE A 43 -3.34 0.88 9.17
N LEU A 44 -2.20 1.44 9.56
CA LEU A 44 -1.45 0.98 10.73
C LEU A 44 -2.16 1.27 12.05
N SER A 45 -2.89 2.37 12.13
CA SER A 45 -3.67 2.76 13.31
C SER A 45 -4.92 1.90 13.51
N ASN A 46 -5.36 1.19 12.46
CA ASN A 46 -6.52 0.32 12.52
C ASN A 46 -6.11 -1.15 12.49
N ASN A 47 -6.18 -1.81 13.64
CA ASN A 47 -5.80 -3.21 13.80
C ASN A 47 -6.83 -4.21 13.25
N SER A 48 -7.86 -3.73 12.53
CA SER A 48 -8.88 -4.59 11.89
C SER A 48 -8.45 -5.11 10.51
N TYR A 49 -7.35 -4.60 9.96
CA TYR A 49 -6.84 -5.03 8.67
C TYR A 49 -6.01 -6.32 8.77
N GLY A 50 -6.03 -7.12 7.71
CA GLY A 50 -5.20 -8.31 7.60
C GLY A 50 -3.69 -7.99 7.59
N PRO A 51 -2.84 -9.03 7.66
CA PRO A 51 -1.40 -8.85 7.72
C PRO A 51 -0.82 -8.20 6.46
N GLU A 52 -1.41 -8.42 5.27
CA GLU A 52 -0.87 -7.91 4.01
C GLU A 52 -0.99 -6.38 3.88
N PRO A 53 -2.16 -5.75 4.14
CA PRO A 53 -2.25 -4.30 4.21
C PRO A 53 -1.34 -3.66 5.26
N LEU A 54 -1.23 -4.27 6.45
CA LEU A 54 -0.36 -3.78 7.52
C LEU A 54 1.12 -3.84 7.09
N LEU A 55 1.54 -4.93 6.46
CA LEU A 55 2.89 -5.09 5.93
C LEU A 55 3.21 -4.05 4.85
N PHE A 56 2.30 -3.86 3.89
CA PHE A 56 2.47 -2.84 2.84
C PHE A 56 2.57 -1.43 3.43
N ALA A 57 1.71 -1.10 4.39
CA ALA A 57 1.69 0.19 5.06
C ALA A 57 3.00 0.43 5.83
N ALA A 58 3.48 -0.56 6.58
CA ALA A 58 4.74 -0.49 7.31
C ALA A 58 5.95 -0.31 6.37
N GLN A 59 5.99 -1.05 5.26
CA GLN A 59 7.07 -0.94 4.27
C GLN A 59 7.08 0.44 3.60
N THR A 60 5.91 0.95 3.24
CA THR A 60 5.74 2.27 2.62
C THR A 60 6.17 3.38 3.57
N LEU A 61 5.74 3.31 4.84
CA LEU A 61 6.13 4.27 5.87
C LEU A 61 7.64 4.26 6.11
N ARG A 62 8.25 3.07 6.21
CA ARG A 62 9.70 2.91 6.38
C ARG A 62 10.49 3.48 5.21
N LYS A 63 10.04 3.26 3.97
CA LYS A 63 10.68 3.79 2.76
C LYS A 63 10.67 5.32 2.79
N LYS A 64 9.52 5.92 3.09
CA LYS A 64 9.38 7.38 3.16
C LYS A 64 10.19 8.01 4.30
N ALA A 65 10.25 7.35 5.47
CA ALA A 65 11.10 7.79 6.57
C ALA A 65 12.60 7.82 6.20
N ARG A 66 13.04 6.96 5.29
CA ARG A 66 14.42 6.96 4.75
C ARG A 66 14.62 7.98 3.64
N GLU A 67 13.58 8.30 2.89
CA GLU A 67 13.62 9.23 1.75
C GLU A 67 13.54 10.71 2.17
N GLY A 68 13.30 11.01 3.46
CA GLY A 68 13.59 12.30 4.07
C GLY A 68 12.99 13.52 3.37
N VAL A 69 11.75 13.88 3.71
CA VAL A 69 11.32 15.27 3.60
C VAL A 69 10.97 15.76 5.00
N CYS A 70 11.92 16.55 5.50
CA CYS A 70 12.04 17.27 6.78
C CYS A 70 12.51 16.45 7.98
#